data_AF-A0AAU7VV60-F1
#
_entry.id   AF-A0AAU7VV60-F1
#
_cell.length_a   1.000
_cell.length_b   1.000
_cell.length_c   1.000
_cell.angle_alpha   90.00
_cell.angle_beta   90.00
_cell.angle_gamma   90.00
#
_symmetry.space_group_name_H-M   'P 1'
#
loop_
_entity.id
_entity.type
_entity.pdbx_description
1 polymer ?
#
loop_
_entity_poly.entity_id
_entity_poly.type
_entity_poly.pdbx_seq_one_letter_code
_entity_poly.pdbx_strand_id
1 'polypeptide(L)'
;MKRMPRHTLWISIAGVLAVSAYAALAAVQILVLNPLAAAPRMTLEEIRVEMAAANESLGHQTVFFVLGIGVALAVGVAVVSMIAKAPPIVPGMTFLALLMCGVVGYFAASFTAGMGLADTFGISGADYSPWALPLYGVSAGAAIVVIVGGIAMATRNRTSTAPA
;
A
#
# COMPACT_ATOMS: atom_id res chain seq x y z
N MET A 1 -25.13 24.66 -12.38
CA MET A 1 -24.02 23.69 -12.14
C MET A 1 -23.56 23.82 -10.68
N LYS A 2 -23.88 22.86 -9.80
CA LYS A 2 -23.42 22.88 -8.39
C LYS A 2 -21.90 22.71 -8.36
N ARG A 3 -21.16 23.75 -7.95
CA ARG A 3 -19.69 23.72 -7.81
C ARG A 3 -19.30 22.51 -6.95
N MET A 4 -18.33 21.73 -7.41
CA MET A 4 -17.73 20.68 -6.59
C MET A 4 -17.20 21.29 -5.28
N PRO A 5 -17.35 20.60 -4.13
CA PRO A 5 -16.63 20.98 -2.93
C PRO A 5 -15.14 20.88 -3.25
N ARG A 6 -14.40 22.00 -3.19
CA ARG A 6 -12.94 22.05 -3.46
C ARG A 6 -12.19 20.99 -2.64
N HIS A 7 -12.73 20.63 -1.48
CA HIS A 7 -12.22 19.59 -0.59
C HIS A 7 -12.20 18.18 -1.20
N THR A 8 -13.26 17.74 -1.90
CA THR A 8 -13.29 16.39 -2.50
C THR A 8 -12.18 16.23 -3.53
N LEU A 9 -11.93 17.26 -4.34
CA LEU A 9 -10.85 17.25 -5.32
C LEU A 9 -9.48 17.11 -4.63
N TRP A 10 -9.19 17.96 -3.65
CA TRP A 10 -7.91 17.93 -2.95
C TRP A 10 -7.67 16.62 -2.19
N ILE A 11 -8.71 16.05 -1.57
CA ILE A 11 -8.64 14.74 -0.91
C ILE A 11 -8.35 13.64 -1.93
N SER A 12 -9.00 13.65 -3.09
CA SER A 12 -8.73 12.66 -4.13
C SER A 12 -7.30 12.76 -4.66
N ILE A 13 -6.80 13.98 -4.89
CA ILE A 13 -5.40 14.19 -5.32
C ILE A 13 -4.45 13.67 -4.24
N ALA A 14 -4.64 14.09 -2.98
CA ALA A 14 -3.79 13.67 -1.88
C ALA A 14 -3.83 12.15 -1.66
N GLY A 15 -5.01 11.54 -1.76
CA GLY A 15 -5.20 10.09 -1.62
C GLY A 15 -4.50 9.29 -2.70
N VAL A 16 -4.62 9.69 -3.97
CA VAL A 16 -3.90 9.05 -5.07
C VAL A 16 -2.39 9.21 -4.89
N LEU A 17 -1.92 10.41 -4.55
CA LEU A 17 -0.49 10.64 -4.29
C LEU A 17 0.04 9.79 -3.13
N ALA A 18 -0.73 9.67 -2.05
CA ALA A 18 -0.34 8.86 -0.89
C ALA A 18 -0.25 7.37 -1.23
N VAL A 19 -1.25 6.82 -1.94
CA VAL A 19 -1.22 5.40 -2.37
C VAL A 19 -0.09 5.15 -3.37
N SER A 20 0.13 6.06 -4.32
CA SER A 20 1.24 5.95 -5.28
C SER A 20 2.60 6.04 -4.60
N ALA A 21 2.77 6.94 -3.62
CA ALA A 21 4.00 7.04 -2.84
C ALA A 21 4.24 5.78 -2.00
N TYR A 22 3.18 5.24 -1.38
CA TYR A 22 3.24 3.97 -0.66
C TYR A 22 3.70 2.84 -1.59
N ALA A 23 3.08 2.71 -2.76
CA ALA A 23 3.43 1.69 -3.75
C ALA A 23 4.87 1.86 -4.28
N ALA A 24 5.31 3.08 -4.54
CA ALA A 24 6.68 3.36 -4.97
C ALA A 24 7.70 2.97 -3.89
N LEU A 25 7.45 3.35 -2.64
CA LEU A 25 8.30 2.96 -1.52
C LEU A 25 8.31 1.44 -1.33
N ALA A 26 7.16 0.78 -1.43
CA ALA A 26 7.05 -0.67 -1.41
C ALA A 26 7.88 -1.34 -2.52
N ALA A 27 7.81 -0.84 -3.75
CA ALA A 27 8.60 -1.37 -4.86
C ALA A 27 10.12 -1.20 -4.61
N VAL A 28 10.55 -0.03 -4.13
CA VAL A 28 11.96 0.23 -3.79
C VAL A 28 12.41 -0.66 -2.63
N GLN A 29 11.55 -0.84 -1.62
CA GLN A 29 11.82 -1.74 -0.51
C GLN A 29 12.01 -3.18 -1.00
N ILE A 30 11.11 -3.70 -1.82
CA ILE A 30 11.15 -5.09 -2.30
C ILE A 30 12.33 -5.32 -3.26
N LEU A 31 12.57 -4.41 -4.19
CA LEU A 31 13.48 -4.63 -5.33
C LEU A 31 14.91 -4.12 -5.08
N VAL A 32 15.13 -3.33 -4.05
CA VAL A 32 16.42 -2.66 -3.80
C VAL A 32 16.85 -2.77 -2.34
N LEU A 33 16.08 -2.20 -1.42
CA LEU A 33 16.52 -2.07 -0.03
C LEU A 33 16.56 -3.41 0.70
N ASN A 34 15.54 -4.26 0.50
CA ASN A 34 15.47 -5.56 1.13
C ASN A 34 16.55 -6.54 0.61
N PRO A 35 16.79 -6.67 -0.71
CA PRO A 35 17.90 -7.46 -1.23
C PRO A 35 19.27 -7.01 -0.70
N LEU A 36 19.54 -5.70 -0.68
CA LEU A 36 20.80 -5.15 -0.17
C LEU A 36 20.97 -5.41 1.35
N ALA A 37 19.88 -5.38 2.11
CA ALA A 37 19.91 -5.72 3.53
C ALA A 37 20.07 -7.23 3.78
N ALA A 38 19.50 -8.07 2.90
CA ALA A 38 19.59 -9.53 2.96
C ALA A 38 21.02 -10.03 2.66
N ALA A 39 21.73 -9.39 1.73
CA ALA A 39 23.10 -9.73 1.35
C ALA A 39 24.04 -8.51 1.45
N PRO A 40 24.42 -8.07 2.67
CA PRO A 40 25.08 -6.78 2.91
C PRO A 40 26.50 -6.65 2.35
N ARG A 41 27.09 -7.74 1.85
CA ARG A 41 28.42 -7.76 1.23
C ARG A 41 28.39 -7.78 -0.30
N MET A 42 27.20 -7.79 -0.89
CA MET A 42 27.00 -7.88 -2.33
C MET A 42 26.31 -6.62 -2.85
N THR A 43 26.64 -6.25 -4.07
CA THR A 43 25.92 -5.24 -4.84
C THR A 43 24.60 -5.80 -5.37
N LEU A 44 23.67 -4.94 -5.75
CA LEU A 44 22.36 -5.38 -6.27
C LEU A 44 22.50 -6.22 -7.55
N GLU A 45 23.48 -5.93 -8.39
CA GLU A 45 23.73 -6.71 -9.61
C GLU A 45 24.32 -8.09 -9.29
N GLU A 46 25.27 -8.18 -8.35
CA GLU A 46 25.79 -9.47 -7.89
C GLU A 46 24.68 -10.35 -7.30
N ILE A 47 23.77 -9.76 -6.53
CA ILE A 47 22.60 -10.47 -6.00
C ILE A 47 21.73 -11.00 -7.14
N ARG A 48 21.44 -10.19 -8.17
CA ARG A 48 20.63 -10.60 -9.31
C ARG A 48 21.28 -11.70 -10.13
N VAL A 49 22.60 -11.63 -10.31
CA VAL A 49 23.37 -12.67 -11.00
C VAL A 49 23.34 -13.98 -10.22
N GLU A 50 23.53 -13.93 -8.90
CA GLU A 50 23.49 -15.12 -8.05
C GLU A 50 22.09 -15.75 -8.03
N MET A 51 21.03 -14.93 -7.89
CA MET A 51 19.65 -15.40 -7.99
C MET A 51 19.38 -16.03 -9.36
N ALA A 52 19.83 -15.40 -10.45
CA ALA A 52 19.67 -15.96 -11.79
C ALA A 52 20.41 -17.29 -11.96
N ALA A 53 21.60 -17.44 -11.35
CA ALA A 53 22.34 -18.71 -11.32
C ALA A 53 21.60 -19.80 -10.53
N ALA A 54 20.85 -19.42 -9.49
CA ALA A 54 19.94 -20.29 -8.74
C ALA A 54 18.56 -20.49 -9.42
N ASN A 55 18.37 -19.97 -10.63
CA ASN A 55 17.09 -19.97 -11.36
C ASN A 55 15.94 -19.25 -10.61
N GLU A 56 16.31 -18.28 -9.77
CA GLU A 56 15.43 -17.41 -8.99
C GLU A 56 15.40 -15.97 -9.53
N SER A 57 14.41 -15.19 -9.12
CA SER A 57 14.33 -13.76 -9.47
C SER A 57 13.60 -12.93 -8.41
N LEU A 58 13.82 -11.62 -8.43
CA LEU A 58 13.09 -10.68 -7.58
C LEU A 58 11.61 -10.49 -8.00
N GLY A 59 11.16 -11.14 -9.09
CA GLY A 59 9.76 -11.11 -9.49
C GLY A 59 9.24 -9.73 -9.90
N HIS A 60 10.02 -8.92 -10.63
CA HIS A 60 9.65 -7.55 -11.03
C HIS A 60 8.23 -7.44 -11.59
N GLN A 61 7.85 -8.38 -12.46
CA GLN A 61 6.51 -8.41 -13.06
C GLN A 61 5.42 -8.56 -12.00
N THR A 62 5.58 -9.48 -11.05
CA THR A 62 4.64 -9.70 -9.95
C THR A 62 4.55 -8.47 -9.05
N VAL A 63 5.70 -7.88 -8.70
CA VAL A 63 5.77 -6.67 -7.84
C VAL A 63 4.99 -5.52 -8.49
N PHE A 64 5.28 -5.20 -9.75
CA PHE A 64 4.59 -4.10 -10.44
C PHE A 64 3.12 -4.39 -10.68
N PHE A 65 2.75 -5.65 -10.96
CA PHE A 65 1.36 -6.04 -11.15
C PHE A 65 0.54 -5.85 -9.85
N VAL A 66 1.01 -6.42 -8.74
CA VAL A 66 0.29 -6.38 -7.45
C VAL A 66 0.20 -4.95 -6.92
N LEU A 67 1.31 -4.21 -6.93
CA LEU A 67 1.30 -2.81 -6.46
C LEU A 67 0.49 -1.90 -7.41
N GLY A 68 0.51 -2.20 -8.71
CA GLY A 68 -0.27 -1.49 -9.73
C GLY A 68 -1.78 -1.59 -9.50
N ILE A 69 -2.28 -2.71 -8.95
CA ILE A 69 -3.70 -2.85 -8.58
C ILE A 69 -4.10 -1.78 -7.56
N GLY A 70 -3.29 -1.56 -6.52
CA GLY A 70 -3.56 -0.56 -5.50
C GLY A 70 -3.64 0.86 -6.08
N VAL A 71 -2.72 1.22 -6.97
CA VAL A 71 -2.71 2.51 -7.66
C VAL A 71 -3.92 2.65 -8.58
N ALA A 72 -4.27 1.62 -9.35
CA ALA A 72 -5.44 1.61 -10.22
C ALA A 72 -6.74 1.80 -9.42
N LEU A 73 -6.88 1.11 -8.28
CA LEU A 73 -8.01 1.29 -7.37
C LEU A 73 -8.07 2.71 -6.81
N ALA A 74 -6.94 3.30 -6.43
CA ALA A 74 -6.88 4.69 -5.96
C ALA A 74 -7.36 5.68 -7.02
N VAL A 75 -6.92 5.52 -8.26
CA VAL A 75 -7.40 6.34 -9.40
C VAL A 75 -8.89 6.12 -9.62
N GLY A 76 -9.37 4.87 -9.59
CA GLY A 76 -10.79 4.55 -9.69
C GLY A 76 -11.63 5.24 -8.62
N VAL A 77 -11.19 5.21 -7.36
CA VAL A 77 -11.84 5.89 -6.24
C VAL A 77 -11.89 7.41 -6.47
N ALA A 78 -10.79 8.02 -6.92
CA ALA A 78 -10.77 9.45 -7.24
C ALA A 78 -11.79 9.80 -8.34
N VAL A 79 -11.77 9.07 -9.44
CA VAL A 79 -12.66 9.28 -10.60
C VAL A 79 -14.12 9.11 -10.20
N VAL A 80 -14.46 7.99 -9.55
CA VAL A 80 -15.84 7.70 -9.11
C VAL A 80 -16.32 8.77 -8.12
N SER A 81 -15.48 9.18 -7.17
CA SER A 81 -15.85 10.22 -6.19
C SER A 81 -16.12 11.59 -6.84
N MET A 82 -15.39 11.91 -7.91
CA MET A 82 -15.59 13.13 -8.69
C MET A 82 -16.88 13.07 -9.52
N ILE A 83 -17.13 11.97 -10.22
CA ILE A 83 -18.34 11.76 -11.03
C ILE A 83 -19.59 11.78 -10.15
N ALA A 84 -19.55 11.04 -9.03
CA ALA A 84 -20.66 10.93 -8.09
C ALA A 84 -20.84 12.18 -7.20
N LYS A 85 -19.89 13.13 -7.24
CA LYS A 85 -19.86 14.33 -6.37
C LYS A 85 -19.96 13.95 -4.89
N ALA A 86 -19.25 12.89 -4.52
CA ALA A 86 -19.31 12.32 -3.18
C ALA A 86 -18.88 13.36 -2.11
N PRO A 87 -19.50 13.33 -0.92
CA PRO A 87 -19.06 14.17 0.17
C PRO A 87 -17.62 13.81 0.57
N PRO A 88 -16.77 14.79 0.96
CA PRO A 88 -15.34 14.62 1.22
C PRO A 88 -14.94 13.42 2.10
N ILE A 89 -15.80 13.04 3.05
CA ILE A 89 -15.56 11.92 3.96
C ILE A 89 -15.50 10.57 3.24
N VAL A 90 -16.25 10.39 2.15
CA VAL A 90 -16.32 9.12 1.41
C VAL A 90 -14.97 8.78 0.77
N PRO A 91 -14.38 9.60 -0.14
CA PRO A 91 -13.06 9.30 -0.66
C PRO A 91 -12.00 9.24 0.44
N GLY A 92 -12.08 10.11 1.45
CA GLY A 92 -11.12 10.10 2.56
C GLY A 92 -11.05 8.75 3.27
N MET A 93 -12.21 8.21 3.67
CA MET A 93 -12.29 6.89 4.31
C MET A 93 -11.89 5.75 3.36
N THR A 94 -12.23 5.85 2.07
CA THR A 94 -11.86 4.82 1.09
C THR A 94 -10.35 4.79 0.82
N PHE A 95 -9.67 5.94 0.70
CA PHE A 95 -8.22 5.98 0.56
C PHE A 95 -7.51 5.45 1.81
N LEU A 96 -8.01 5.77 2.99
CA LEU A 96 -7.49 5.21 4.24
C LEU A 96 -7.70 3.69 4.30
N ALA A 97 -8.85 3.19 3.86
CA ALA A 97 -9.08 1.75 3.77
C ALA A 97 -8.12 1.07 2.76
N LEU A 98 -7.83 1.70 1.62
CA LEU A 98 -6.83 1.21 0.68
C LEU A 98 -5.43 1.17 1.30
N LEU A 99 -5.02 2.22 2.03
CA LEU A 99 -3.73 2.26 2.72
C LEU A 99 -3.64 1.25 3.87
N MET A 100 -4.75 1.02 4.59
CA MET A 100 -4.87 -0.05 5.59
C MET A 100 -4.59 -1.41 4.95
N CYS A 101 -5.19 -1.70 3.80
CA CYS A 101 -4.93 -2.94 3.05
C CYS A 101 -3.56 -2.95 2.34
N GLY A 102 -2.82 -1.84 2.35
CA GLY A 102 -1.52 -1.69 1.71
C GLY A 102 -0.49 -2.70 2.20
N VAL A 103 -0.52 -3.09 3.47
CA VAL A 103 0.39 -4.11 4.03
C VAL A 103 0.14 -5.49 3.44
N VAL A 104 -1.12 -5.83 3.17
CA VAL A 104 -1.49 -7.11 2.54
C VAL A 104 -1.01 -7.14 1.10
N GLY A 105 -1.19 -6.03 0.37
CA GLY A 105 -0.66 -5.87 -0.98
C GLY A 105 0.87 -5.92 -1.02
N TYR A 106 1.54 -5.27 -0.07
CA TYR A 106 3.00 -5.32 0.11
C TYR A 106 3.48 -6.75 0.33
N PHE A 107 2.87 -7.48 1.28
CA PHE A 107 3.22 -8.87 1.57
C PHE A 107 3.05 -9.78 0.35
N ALA A 108 1.93 -9.66 -0.37
CA ALA A 108 1.69 -10.42 -1.58
C ALA A 108 2.71 -10.10 -2.69
N ALA A 109 3.09 -8.82 -2.84
CA ALA A 109 4.08 -8.38 -3.81
C ALA A 109 5.50 -8.84 -3.43
N SER A 110 5.86 -8.84 -2.15
CA SER A 110 7.19 -9.19 -1.65
C SER A 110 7.43 -10.70 -1.62
N PHE A 111 6.37 -11.51 -1.67
CA PHE A 111 6.45 -12.95 -1.45
C PHE A 111 7.40 -13.66 -2.42
N THR A 112 7.29 -13.41 -3.72
CA THR A 112 8.20 -13.99 -4.73
C THR A 112 9.65 -13.59 -4.49
N ALA A 113 9.92 -12.30 -4.23
CA ALA A 113 11.26 -11.82 -3.97
C ALA A 113 11.84 -12.40 -2.66
N GLY A 114 11.02 -12.51 -1.62
CA GLY A 114 11.41 -13.08 -0.33
C GLY A 114 11.76 -14.57 -0.42
N MET A 115 10.96 -15.36 -1.15
CA MET A 115 11.27 -16.78 -1.40
C MET A 115 12.54 -16.94 -2.23
N GLY A 116 12.68 -16.21 -3.33
CA GLY A 116 13.87 -16.33 -4.16
C GLY A 116 15.15 -15.96 -3.41
N LEU A 117 15.11 -14.93 -2.55
CA LEU A 117 16.24 -14.60 -1.67
C LEU A 117 16.50 -15.68 -0.62
N ALA A 118 15.44 -16.26 -0.04
CA ALA A 118 15.55 -17.34 0.93
C ALA A 118 16.21 -18.58 0.31
N ASP A 119 15.78 -18.97 -0.88
CA ASP A 119 16.27 -20.15 -1.59
C ASP A 119 17.69 -19.95 -2.13
N THR A 120 18.03 -18.73 -2.56
CA THR A 120 19.39 -18.40 -3.06
C THR A 120 20.41 -18.31 -1.93
N PHE A 121 20.09 -17.63 -0.82
CA PHE A 121 21.07 -17.32 0.22
C PHE A 121 20.91 -18.16 1.51
N GLY A 122 19.93 -19.06 1.56
CA GLY A 122 19.66 -19.90 2.74
C GLY A 122 19.19 -19.09 3.95
N ILE A 123 18.52 -17.95 3.70
CA ILE A 123 18.05 -17.02 4.73
C ILE A 123 16.52 -17.12 4.88
N SER A 124 15.94 -16.48 5.88
CA SER A 124 14.46 -16.36 5.96
C SER A 124 13.90 -15.46 4.84
N GLY A 125 12.68 -15.70 4.38
CA GLY A 125 12.01 -14.81 3.40
C GLY A 125 11.42 -13.53 4.00
N ALA A 126 11.83 -13.15 5.23
CA ALA A 126 11.32 -11.99 5.93
C ALA A 126 11.98 -10.68 5.44
N ASP A 127 11.45 -9.54 5.92
CA ASP A 127 12.08 -8.25 5.71
C ASP A 127 13.35 -8.10 6.56
N TYR A 128 14.47 -7.82 5.90
CA TYR A 128 15.75 -7.47 6.52
C TYR A 128 15.94 -5.95 6.64
N SER A 129 15.33 -5.19 5.74
CA SER A 129 15.48 -3.73 5.70
C SER A 129 14.48 -3.04 6.65
N PRO A 130 14.93 -2.11 7.53
CA PRO A 130 14.06 -1.36 8.44
C PRO A 130 13.09 -0.42 7.71
N TRP A 131 13.28 -0.19 6.41
CA TRP A 131 12.39 0.62 5.58
C TRP A 131 11.04 -0.02 5.27
N ALA A 132 10.79 -1.25 5.76
CA ALA A 132 9.44 -1.79 5.84
C ALA A 132 8.60 -1.12 6.95
N LEU A 133 9.23 -0.58 8.00
CA LEU A 133 8.53 0.01 9.15
C LEU A 133 7.60 1.17 8.79
N PRO A 134 7.97 2.12 7.91
CA PRO A 134 7.04 3.16 7.46
C PRO A 134 5.79 2.61 6.75
N LEU A 135 5.92 1.53 5.97
CA LEU A 135 4.78 0.90 5.29
C LEU A 135 3.81 0.32 6.33
N TYR A 136 4.35 -0.44 7.30
CA TYR A 136 3.57 -0.97 8.42
C TYR A 136 2.92 0.13 9.26
N GLY A 137 3.66 1.20 9.55
CA GLY A 137 3.17 2.35 10.31
C GLY A 137 2.02 3.07 9.61
N VAL A 138 2.12 3.30 8.30
CA VAL A 138 1.04 3.92 7.50
C VAL A 138 -0.20 3.03 7.48
N SER A 139 -0.05 1.73 7.20
CA SER A 139 -1.19 0.82 7.19
C SER A 139 -1.85 0.68 8.56
N ALA A 140 -1.06 0.59 9.64
CA ALA A 140 -1.58 0.53 11.01
C ALA A 140 -2.30 1.83 11.41
N GLY A 141 -1.70 2.99 11.10
CA GLY A 141 -2.32 4.29 11.34
C GLY A 141 -3.63 4.45 10.58
N ALA A 142 -3.65 4.04 9.30
CA ALA A 142 -4.86 4.04 8.50
C ALA A 142 -5.93 3.09 9.06
N ALA A 143 -5.55 1.90 9.54
CA ALA A 143 -6.44 0.95 10.18
C ALA A 143 -7.14 1.58 11.41
N ILE A 144 -6.36 2.23 12.28
CA ILE A 144 -6.89 2.89 13.48
C ILE A 144 -7.92 3.95 13.08
N VAL A 145 -7.59 4.82 12.12
CA VAL A 145 -8.52 5.88 11.68
C VAL A 145 -9.79 5.31 11.05
N VAL A 146 -9.67 4.28 10.22
CA VAL A 146 -10.83 3.63 9.59
C VAL A 146 -11.73 2.97 10.63
N ILE A 147 -11.16 2.22 11.56
CA ILE A 147 -11.91 1.50 12.61
C ILE A 147 -12.59 2.49 13.55
N VAL A 148 -11.84 3.45 14.12
CA VAL A 148 -12.37 4.44 15.06
C VAL A 148 -13.39 5.34 14.38
N GLY A 149 -13.11 5.82 13.16
CA GLY A 149 -14.03 6.62 12.36
C GLY A 149 -15.33 5.88 12.04
N GLY A 150 -15.22 4.61 11.64
CA GLY A 150 -16.37 3.74 11.37
C GLY A 150 -17.23 3.51 12.61
N ILE A 151 -16.62 3.22 13.76
CA ILE A 151 -17.33 3.06 15.04
C ILE A 151 -18.04 4.35 15.42
N ALA A 152 -17.36 5.50 15.38
CA ALA A 152 -17.93 6.79 15.76
C ALA A 152 -19.11 7.20 14.86
N MET A 153 -19.05 6.90 13.56
CA MET A 153 -20.17 7.12 12.65
C MET A 153 -21.35 6.18 12.95
N ALA A 154 -21.08 4.90 13.23
CA ALA A 154 -22.11 3.94 13.59
C ALA A 154 -22.83 4.31 14.90
N THR A 155 -22.09 4.80 15.90
CA THR A 155 -22.69 5.24 17.18
C THR A 155 -23.53 6.50 17.03
N ARG A 156 -23.09 7.49 16.23
CA ARG A 156 -23.85 8.73 16.00
C ARG A 156 -25.17 8.48 15.27
N ASN A 157 -25.19 7.55 14.31
CA ASN A 157 -26.41 7.24 13.58
C ASN A 157 -27.45 6.51 14.46
N ARG A 158 -27.01 5.70 15.43
CA ARG A 158 -27.90 5.02 16.39
C ARG A 158 -28.60 5.97 17.35
N THR A 159 -27.92 7.03 17.79
CA THR A 159 -28.51 8.05 18.68
C THR A 159 -29.55 8.92 17.99
N SER A 160 -29.45 9.11 16.67
CA SER A 160 -30.41 9.91 15.90
C SER A 160 -31.71 9.16 15.57
N THR A 161 -31.75 7.84 15.76
CA THR A 161 -32.91 6.98 15.46
C THR A 161 -33.68 6.50 16.70
N ALA A 162 -33.35 6.98 17.91
CA ALA A 162 -34.13 6.67 19.10
C ALA A 162 -35.47 7.44 19.09
N PRO A 163 -36.64 6.77 19.12
CA PRO A 163 -37.92 7.45 19.20
C PRO A 163 -38.08 8.12 20.57
N ALA A 164 -38.56 9.37 20.56
CA ALA A 164 -38.96 10.13 21.74
C ALA A 164 -40.31 9.65 22.29
#